data_AF-A0A3D3SXP1-F1
#
_entry.id   AF-A0A3D3SXP1-F1
#
_cell.length_a   1.000
_cell.length_b   1.000
_cell.length_c   1.000
_cell.angle_alpha   90.00
_cell.angle_beta   90.00
_cell.angle_gamma   90.00
#
_symmetry.space_group_name_H-M   'P 1'
#
loop_
_entity.id
_entity.type
_entity.pdbx_description
1 polymer ?
#
loop_
_entity_poly.entity_id
_entity_poly.type
_entity_poly.pdbx_seq_one_letter_code
_entity_poly.pdbx_strand_id
1 'polypeptide(L)' 'MRSYQGSASVVRVRADTGEIVQFPAEVLRKFVDHNGVHGHFILYFDRQNKLVEVVKNST' A
#
# COMPACT_ATOMS: atom_id res chain seq x y z
N MET A 1 8.44 -16.80 -13.49
CA MET A 1 7.62 -15.84 -12.73
C MET A 1 7.55 -16.29 -11.29
N ARG A 2 8.26 -15.63 -10.35
CA ARG A 2 8.12 -15.92 -8.92
C ARG A 2 6.90 -15.18 -8.41
N SER A 3 5.79 -15.92 -8.26
CA SER A 3 4.68 -15.46 -7.45
C SER A 3 5.18 -15.39 -6.01
N TYR A 4 5.03 -14.24 -5.36
CA TYR A 4 5.16 -14.11 -3.91
C TYR A 4 4.10 -15.02 -3.26
N GLN A 5 4.47 -16.29 -3.06
CA GLN A 5 3.73 -17.25 -2.26
C GLN A 5 4.08 -17.01 -0.81
N GLY A 6 3.07 -16.74 0.01
CA GLY A 6 3.14 -16.98 1.45
C GLY A 6 3.17 -15.71 2.31
N SER A 7 2.12 -15.59 3.12
CA SER A 7 1.96 -14.65 4.23
C SER A 7 1.72 -13.21 3.79
N ALA A 8 0.55 -12.65 4.13
CA ALA A 8 0.25 -11.24 3.97
C ALA A 8 1.37 -10.40 4.60
N SER A 9 2.33 -9.97 3.77
CA SER A 9 3.46 -9.19 4.22
C SER A 9 2.93 -7.81 4.55
N VAL A 10 3.07 -7.37 5.79
CA VAL A 10 2.60 -6.05 6.19
C VAL A 10 3.61 -5.01 5.70
N VAL A 11 3.15 -4.03 4.94
CA VAL A 11 3.94 -2.88 4.53
C VAL A 11 3.79 -1.81 5.60
N ARG A 12 4.92 -1.27 6.07
CA ARG A 12 4.97 -0.18 7.05
C ARG A 12 5.58 1.03 6.36
N VAL A 13 4.80 2.10 6.23
CA VAL A 13 5.24 3.36 5.64
C VAL A 13 5.08 4.51 6.63
N ARG A 14 5.86 5.56 6.42
CA ARG A 14 5.68 6.82 7.12
C ARG A 14 4.91 7.76 6.21
N ALA A 15 3.76 8.23 6.65
CA ALA A 15 2.99 9.27 5.99
C ALA A 15 3.73 10.62 6.10
N ASP A 16 3.43 11.54 5.19
CA ASP A 16 3.98 12.91 5.20
C ASP A 16 3.64 13.67 6.50
N THR A 17 2.49 13.36 7.10
CA THR A 17 2.07 13.89 8.41
C THR A 17 2.91 13.36 9.57
N GLY A 18 3.81 12.40 9.33
CA GLY A 18 4.68 11.77 10.32
C GLY A 18 4.13 10.49 10.93
N GLU A 19 2.85 10.17 10.70
CA GLU A 19 2.23 8.95 11.19
C GLU A 19 2.77 7.70 10.48
N ILE A 20 2.71 6.56 11.17
CA ILE A 20 3.15 5.28 10.63
C ILE A 20 1.91 4.48 10.24
N VAL A 21 1.81 4.18 8.95
CA VAL A 21 0.68 3.42 8.39
C VAL A 21 1.13 2.01 8.08
N GLN A 22 0.33 1.04 8.51
CA GLN A 22 0.55 -0.38 8.25
C GLN A 22 -0.64 -0.97 7.51
N PHE A 23 -0.38 -1.65 6.40
CA PHE A 23 -1.42 -2.31 5.61
C PHE A 23 -0.86 -3.54 4.88
N PRO A 24 -1.72 -4.49 4.44
CA PRO A 24 -1.26 -5.67 3.71
C PRO A 24 -0.63 -5.30 2.35
N ALA A 25 0.53 -5.90 2.03
CA ALA A 25 1.23 -5.70 0.76
C ALA A 25 0.37 -6.06 -0.46
N GLU A 26 -0.61 -6.95 -0.29
CA GLU A 26 -1.55 -7.33 -1.35
C GLU A 26 -2.28 -6.13 -1.95
N VAL A 27 -2.54 -5.10 -1.16
CA VAL A 27 -3.21 -3.88 -1.61
C VAL A 27 -2.37 -3.14 -2.66
N LEU A 28 -1.04 -3.21 -2.56
CA LEU A 28 -0.14 -2.60 -3.54
C LEU A 28 0.08 -3.44 -4.78
N ARG A 29 -0.39 -4.70 -4.81
CA ARG A 29 -0.13 -5.63 -5.93
C ARG A 29 -0.56 -5.09 -7.29
N LYS A 30 -1.60 -4.26 -7.34
CA LYS A 30 -2.08 -3.58 -8.56
C LYS A 30 -1.19 -2.43 -9.03
N PHE A 31 -0.32 -1.94 -8.15
CA PHE A 31 0.60 -0.83 -8.37
C PHE A 31 2.07 -1.26 -8.44
N VAL A 32 2.35 -2.56 -8.33
CA VAL A 32 3.69 -3.13 -8.52
C VAL A 32 4.03 -3.11 -10.01
N ASP A 33 5.05 -2.34 -10.36
CA ASP A 33 5.71 -2.43 -11.67
C ASP A 33 6.96 -3.32 -11.60
N HIS A 34 7.65 -3.47 -12.73
CA HIS A 34 8.89 -4.25 -12.85
C HIS A 34 10.01 -3.80 -11.88
N ASN A 35 9.98 -2.55 -11.46
CA ASN A 35 10.93 -1.90 -10.56
C ASN A 35 10.43 -1.86 -9.10
N GLY A 36 9.23 -2.36 -8.81
CA GLY A 36 8.62 -2.38 -7.49
C GLY A 36 7.44 -1.41 -7.35
N VAL A 37 7.29 -0.82 -6.17
CA VAL A 37 6.21 0.14 -5.88
C VAL A 37 6.83 1.49 -5.54
N HIS A 38 6.58 2.48 -6.41
CA HIS A 38 7.15 3.82 -6.28
C HIS A 38 6.07 4.89 -6.53
N GLY A 39 6.14 5.98 -5.76
CA GLY A 39 5.26 7.15 -5.88
C GLY A 39 4.51 7.49 -4.60
N HIS A 40 3.67 8.51 -4.67
CA HIS A 40 2.79 8.90 -3.58
C HIS A 40 1.46 8.15 -3.68
N PHE A 41 0.95 7.70 -2.53
CA PHE A 41 -0.32 6.98 -2.44
C PHE A 41 -1.25 7.69 -1.47
N ILE A 42 -2.52 7.74 -1.83
CA ILE A 42 -3.60 8.21 -0.97
C ILE A 42 -4.33 6.97 -0.47
N LEU A 43 -4.42 6.83 0.85
CA LEU A 43 -5.08 5.72 1.54
C LEU A 43 -6.39 6.23 2.13
N TYR A 44 -7.52 5.62 1.74
CA TYR A 44 -8.83 5.95 2.30
C TYR A 44 -9.23 4.88 3.31
N PHE A 45 -9.58 5.35 4.51
CA PHE A 45 -10.07 4.50 5.59
C PHE A 45 -11.55 4.81 5.86
N ASP A 46 -12.32 3.78 6.20
CA ASP A 46 -13.67 3.97 6.70
C ASP A 46 -13.69 4.42 8.18
N ARG A 47 -14.89 4.61 8.72
CA ARG A 47 -15.10 4.99 10.13
C ARG A 47 -14.64 3.94 11.15
N GLN A 48 -14.34 2.73 10.71
CA GLN A 48 -13.84 1.62 11.53
C GLN A 48 -12.32 1.42 11.35
N ASN A 49 -11.63 2.39 10.75
CA ASN A 49 -10.21 2.34 10.42
C ASN A 49 -9.85 1.18 9.47
N LYS A 50 -10.81 0.66 8.71
CA LYS A 50 -10.55 -0.32 7.66
C LYS A 50 -10.14 0.41 6.39
N LEU A 51 -9.03 -0.03 5.78
CA LEU A 51 -8.60 0.47 4.48
C LEU A 51 -9.62 0.06 3.42
N VAL A 52 -10.24 1.03 2.75
CA VAL A 52 -11.26 0.80 1.70
C VAL A 52 -10.71 1.04 0.30
N GLU A 53 -9.77 1.96 0.14
CA GLU A 53 -9.24 2.31 -1.17
C GLU A 53 -7.80 2.81 -1.08
N VAL A 54 -7.03 2.53 -2.13
CA VAL A 54 -5.67 3.03 -2.34
C VAL A 54 -5.57 3.57 -3.74
N VAL A 55 -5.14 4.82 -3.87
CA VAL A 55 -4.97 5.50 -5.15
C VAL A 55 -3.52 5.96 -5.28
N LYS A 56 -2.87 5.62 -6.39
CA LYS A 56 -1.56 6.17 -6.73
C LYS A 56 -1.75 7.60 -7.25
N ASN A 57 -1.15 8.57 -6.57
CA ASN A 57 -1.10 9.95 -7.05
C ASN A 57 -0.08 10.01 -8.20
N SER A 58 -0.58 9.96 -9.44
CA SER A 58 0.22 10.11 -10.65
C SER A 58 0.14 11.57 -11.05
N THR A 59 1.09 12.38 -10.58
CA THR A 59 1.32 13.73 -11.11
C THR A 59 1.79 13.64 -12.56
#